data_AF-A0AAW4HK35-F1
#
_entry.id   AF-A0AAW4HK35-F1
#
_cell.length_a   1.000
_cell.length_b   1.000
_cell.length_c   1.000
_cell.angle_alpha   90.00
_cell.angle_beta   90.00
_cell.angle_gamma   90.00
#
_symmetry.space_group_name_H-M   'P 1'
#
loop_
_entity.id
_entity.type
_entity.pdbx_description
1 polymer ?
#
loop_
_entity_poly.entity_id
_entity_poly.type
_entity_poly.pdbx_seq_one_letter_code
_entity_poly.pdbx_strand_id
1 'polypeptide(L)' 'QDPMSVIPANVVGSMVAAVMAFSFGITNSVAHGGPVVALLGAMNKPLLAIVCMIAGSVVTALLCVTLKKMRQAKQQHVAA' A
#
# COMPACT_ATOMS: atom_id res chain seq x y z
N GLN A 1 14.56 1.32 -12.47
CA GLN A 1 13.59 1.02 -11.39
C GLN A 1 14.06 -0.24 -10.68
N ASP A 2 13.96 -0.32 -9.34
CA ASP A 2 14.40 -1.47 -8.54
C ASP A 2 13.23 -2.44 -8.25
N PRO A 3 12.84 -3.33 -9.19
CA PRO A 3 11.63 -4.15 -9.06
C PRO A 3 11.63 -5.01 -7.79
N MET A 4 12.80 -5.51 -7.39
CA MET A 4 12.96 -6.36 -6.22
C MET A 4 12.62 -5.67 -4.89
N SER A 5 12.74 -4.33 -4.80
CA SER A 5 12.36 -3.58 -3.59
C SER A 5 10.90 -3.12 -3.62
N VAL A 6 10.35 -2.90 -4.81
CA VAL A 6 9.00 -2.35 -5.00
C VAL A 6 7.92 -3.42 -4.86
N ILE A 7 8.16 -4.63 -5.38
CA ILE A 7 7.20 -5.75 -5.28
C ILE A 7 6.84 -6.09 -3.83
N PRO A 8 7.82 -6.43 -2.95
CA PRO A 8 7.49 -6.78 -1.57
C PRO A 8 6.91 -5.60 -0.79
N ALA A 9 7.37 -4.37 -1.05
CA ALA A 9 6.81 -3.17 -0.43
C ALA A 9 5.32 -2.99 -0.76
N ASN A 10 4.95 -3.17 -2.02
CA ASN A 10 3.58 -2.96 -2.47
C ASN A 10 2.63 -4.06 -1.98
N VAL A 11 3.10 -5.30 -1.88
CA VAL A 11 2.34 -6.41 -1.29
C VAL A 11 2.03 -6.13 0.17
N VAL A 12 3.04 -5.78 0.97
CA VAL A 12 2.86 -5.50 2.41
C VAL A 12 1.92 -4.31 2.63
N GLY A 13 2.09 -3.21 1.90
CA GLY A 13 1.18 -2.06 2.05
C GLY A 13 -0.26 -2.37 1.60
N SER A 14 -0.44 -3.19 0.56
CA SER A 14 -1.77 -3.63 0.13
C SER A 14 -2.44 -4.54 1.16
N MET A 15 -1.68 -5.41 1.83
CA MET A 15 -2.19 -6.24 2.94
C MET A 15 -2.62 -5.38 4.12
N VAL A 16 -1.82 -4.38 4.51
CA VAL A 16 -2.17 -3.45 5.60
C VAL A 16 -3.45 -2.67 5.27
N ALA A 17 -3.56 -2.15 4.04
CA ALA A 17 -4.78 -1.47 3.59
C ALA A 17 -6.01 -2.38 3.66
N ALA A 18 -5.89 -3.64 3.20
CA ALA A 18 -6.97 -4.61 3.21
C ALA A 18 -7.41 -5.00 4.63
N VAL A 19 -6.47 -5.28 5.53
CA VAL A 19 -6.76 -5.63 6.93
C VAL A 19 -7.42 -4.45 7.65
N MET A 20 -6.92 -3.24 7.42
CA MET A 20 -7.50 -2.04 8.02
C MET A 20 -8.93 -1.79 7.50
N ALA A 21 -9.13 -1.90 6.19
CA ALA A 21 -10.46 -1.78 5.58
C ALA A 21 -11.45 -2.85 6.09
N PHE A 22 -11.00 -4.10 6.22
CA PHE A 22 -11.81 -5.19 6.75
C PHE A 22 -12.15 -4.96 8.23
N SER A 23 -11.19 -4.52 9.04
CA SER A 23 -11.38 -4.24 10.47
C SER A 23 -12.37 -3.09 10.71
N PHE A 24 -12.41 -2.09 9.82
CA PHE A 24 -13.39 -1.00 9.86
C PHE A 24 -14.76 -1.36 9.27
N GLY A 25 -14.94 -2.59 8.77
CA GLY A 25 -16.19 -3.06 8.16
C GLY A 25 -16.50 -2.36 6.84
N ILE A 26 -15.47 -2.00 6.07
CA ILE A 26 -15.64 -1.36 4.77
C ILE A 26 -16.09 -2.41 3.76
N THR A 27 -17.33 -2.32 3.32
CA THR A 27 -17.88 -3.13 2.24
C THR A 27 -17.89 -2.34 0.93
N ASN A 28 -17.66 -3.07 -0.15
CA ASN A 28 -17.70 -2.55 -1.52
C ASN A 28 -18.71 -3.38 -2.31
N SER A 29 -19.66 -2.72 -2.97
CA SER A 29 -20.68 -3.41 -3.78
C SER A 29 -20.20 -3.82 -5.17
N VAL A 30 -19.02 -3.36 -5.61
CA VAL A 30 -18.47 -3.64 -6.95
C VAL A 30 -17.13 -4.37 -6.88
N ALA A 31 -16.86 -5.29 -7.80
CA ALA A 31 -15.59 -6.00 -7.88
C ALA A 31 -14.46 -5.15 -8.52
N HIS A 32 -14.44 -3.84 -8.24
CA HIS A 32 -13.40 -2.91 -8.71
C HIS A 32 -12.66 -2.32 -7.50
N GLY A 33 -11.40 -1.94 -7.71
CA GLY A 33 -10.56 -1.30 -6.71
C GLY A 33 -10.30 0.17 -7.02
N GLY A 34 -9.85 0.91 -5.99
CA GLY A 34 -9.29 2.25 -6.14
C GLY A 34 -10.19 3.39 -5.64
N PRO A 35 -9.67 4.62 -5.62
CA PRO A 35 -10.39 5.81 -5.12
C PRO A 35 -11.67 6.11 -5.90
N VAL A 36 -11.75 5.68 -7.16
CA VAL A 36 -12.92 5.83 -8.02
C VAL A 36 -14.17 5.19 -7.40
N VAL A 37 -14.02 4.07 -6.70
CA VAL A 37 -15.14 3.38 -6.05
C VAL A 37 -15.71 4.21 -4.89
N ALA A 38 -14.86 4.95 -4.17
CA ALA A 38 -15.28 5.87 -3.12
C ALA A 38 -16.06 7.07 -3.69
N LEU A 39 -15.72 7.53 -4.89
CA LEU A 39 -16.39 8.63 -5.58
C LEU A 39 -17.74 8.21 -6.18
N LEU A 40 -17.87 6.96 -6.63
CA LEU A 40 -19.12 6.41 -7.19
C LEU A 40 -20.18 6.08 -6.12
N GLY A 41 -19.87 6.25 -4.83
CA GLY A 41 -20.83 5.97 -3.74
C GLY A 41 -21.15 4.49 -3.52
N ALA A 42 -20.41 3.58 -4.18
CA ALA A 42 -20.59 2.12 -4.05
C ALA A 42 -19.96 1.53 -2.77
N MET A 43 -19.60 2.40 -1.80
CA MET A 43 -18.98 2.04 -0.53
C MET A 43 -19.81 2.57 0.62
N ASN A 44 -19.95 1.77 1.70
CA ASN A 44 -20.69 2.20 2.88
C ASN A 44 -20.02 3.40 3.60
N LYS A 45 -18.68 3.44 3.60
CA LYS A 45 -17.87 4.49 4.26
C LYS A 45 -16.72 4.99 3.35
N PRO A 46 -17.00 5.79 2.31
CA PRO A 46 -16.00 6.18 1.30
C PRO A 46 -14.85 7.00 1.89
N LEU A 47 -15.12 7.89 2.85
CA LEU A 47 -14.10 8.67 3.56
C LEU A 47 -13.10 7.77 4.30
N LEU A 48 -13.60 6.77 5.02
CA LEU A 48 -12.79 5.81 5.78
C LEU A 48 -11.97 4.89 4.85
N ALA A 49 -12.51 4.56 3.68
CA ALA A 49 -11.80 3.78 2.66
C ALA A 49 -10.60 4.54 2.09
N ILE A 50 -10.76 5.84 1.82
CA ILE A 50 -9.66 6.70 1.37
C ILE A 50 -8.57 6.77 2.44
N VAL A 51 -8.95 6.93 3.72
CA VAL A 51 -7.98 6.94 4.83
C VAL A 51 -7.20 5.62 4.92
N CYS A 52 -7.88 4.47 4.80
CA CYS A 52 -7.21 3.17 4.77
C CYS A 52 -6.24 3.02 3.59
N MET A 53 -6.62 3.51 2.40
CA MET A 53 -5.75 3.50 1.22
C MET A 53 -4.51 4.40 1.40
N ILE A 54 -4.69 5.59 2.00
CA ILE A 54 -3.58 6.49 2.32
C ILE A 54 -2.65 5.81 3.33
N ALA A 55 -3.19 5.20 4.38
CA ALA A 55 -2.40 4.48 5.38
C ALA A 55 -1.56 3.35 4.74
N GLY A 56 -2.16 2.52 3.89
CA GLY A 56 -1.42 1.48 3.15
C GLY A 56 -0.36 2.04 2.22
N SER A 57 -0.65 3.16 1.53
CA SER A 57 0.31 3.84 0.65
C SER A 57 1.50 4.41 1.42
N VAL A 58 1.28 4.97 2.61
CA VAL A 58 2.33 5.44 3.50
C VAL A 58 3.21 4.27 3.95
N VAL A 59 2.62 3.13 4.30
CA VAL A 59 3.39 1.91 4.65
C VAL A 59 4.22 1.44 3.46
N THR A 60 3.64 1.37 2.25
CA THR A 60 4.39 1.02 1.02
C THR A 60 5.56 1.97 0.79
N ALA A 61 5.34 3.28 0.93
CA ALA A 61 6.38 4.28 0.73
C ALA A 61 7.53 4.11 1.73
N LEU A 62 7.21 3.95 3.01
CA LEU A 62 8.20 3.71 4.07
C LEU A 62 8.99 2.42 3.84
N LEU A 63 8.31 1.32 3.49
CA LEU A 63 8.96 0.04 3.21
C LEU A 63 9.85 0.13 1.97
N CYS A 64 9.36 0.75 0.90
CA CYS A 64 10.10 0.93 -0.34
C CYS A 64 11.38 1.75 -0.11
N VAL A 65 11.29 2.88 0.59
CA VAL A 65 12.45 3.73 0.94
C VAL A 65 13.44 2.96 1.80
N THR A 66 12.97 2.25 2.83
CA THR A 66 13.83 1.48 3.74
C THR A 66 14.55 0.34 3.01
N LEU A 67 13.82 -0.47 2.24
CA LEU A 67 14.38 -1.56 1.45
C LEU A 67 15.39 -1.05 0.41
N LYS A 68 15.10 0.08 -0.22
CA LYS A 68 16.00 0.69 -1.20
C LYS A 68 17.30 1.16 -0.52
N LYS A 69 17.22 1.82 0.64
CA LYS A 69 18.41 2.23 1.43
C LYS A 69 19.26 1.04 1.86
N MET A 70 18.64 -0.03 2.35
CA MET A 70 19.35 -1.27 2.73
C MET A 70 20.06 -1.92 1.53
N ARG A 71 19.42 -1.91 0.35
CA ARG A 71 19.99 -2.51 -0.86
C ARG A 71 21.16 -1.69 -1.41
N GLN A 72 21.05 -0.36 -1.39
CA GLN A 72 22.14 0.56 -1.75
C GLN A 72 23.35 0.37 -0.83
N ALA A 73 23.11 0.29 0.49
CA ALA A 73 24.17 -0.01 1.47
C ALA A 73 24.84 -1.37 1.20
N LYS A 74 24.05 -2.41 0.85
CA LYS A 74 24.60 -3.73 0.47
C LYS A 74 25.45 -3.67 -0.80
N GLN A 75 25.03 -2.91 -1.82
CA GLN A 75 25.79 -2.76 -3.06
C GLN A 75 27.11 -2.02 -2.85
N GLN A 76 27.14 -1.00 -1.99
CA GLN A 76 28.38 -0.30 -1.62
C GLN A 76 29.38 -1.19 -0.90
N HIS A 77 28.90 -2.12 -0.06
CA HIS A 77 29.75 -3.05 0.68
C HIS A 77 30.33 -4.19 -0.18
N VAL A 78 29.68 -4.53 -1.31
CA VAL A 78 30.17 -5.54 -2.26
C VAL A 78 31.16 -4.93 -3.28
N ALA A 79 31.11 -3.61 -3.46
CA ALA A 79 32.00 -2.87 -4.35
C ALA A 79 33.29 -2.37 -3.67
N ALA A 80 33.44 -2.59 -2.35
CA ALA A 80 34.62 -2.28 -1.53
C ALA A 80 35.37 -3.57 -1.20
#